data_AF-A0A3M7H0T2-F1
#
_entry.id   AF-A0A3M7H0T2-F1
#
_cell.length_a   1.000
_cell.length_b   1.000
_cell.length_c   1.000
_cell.angle_alpha   90.00
_cell.angle_beta   90.00
_cell.angle_gamma   90.00
#
_symmetry.space_group_name_H-M   'P 1'
#
loop_
_entity.id
_entity.type
_entity.pdbx_description
1 polymer ?
#
loop_
_entity_poly.entity_id
_entity_poly.type
_entity_poly.pdbx_seq_one_letter_code
_entity_poly.pdbx_strand_id
1 'polypeptide(L)'
;MSPNPKGSTPGLLPRNNSIDRSLHPTTSPQTSGPAQPPCASSPPAACAPQAERARDEDPESGPHSPHNGEKDQVTYPEGGLEAWLVVLGSFLGMTASFGYMNTIGIYEAYLNTNQLSNYEQSTTGWVFSLYIFLSFFCGVQIGPIFDAKGPRLLVLSGSVLLLLSIFLMGVCTEYWHFIIVFGILGGVGTSLIFTPAVSSLGHFFFVNRANATGIAAAGGSVGGIIFPLMLQSLFPKVGWAWATRIQGFIFLGLLIGANLLIKSRLPPKPGGSVLPDFRIFRQPAFLLATIGTYFLEWGLFVPLTYLVSYALQTGAMTEAFSFQLIAIFNAGSSLGRWAPGYLADKFGRYNTMIATTIGCMTSSLGLWLPA
;
A
#
# COMPACT_ATOMS: atom_id res chain seq x y z
N MET A 1 4.46 52.19 21.08
CA MET A 1 4.43 51.99 22.54
C MET A 1 3.44 50.89 22.85
N SER A 2 3.91 49.84 23.53
CA SER A 2 3.23 48.79 24.33
C SER A 2 1.88 48.13 23.90
N PRO A 3 1.64 46.88 24.33
CA PRO A 3 0.70 45.96 23.68
C PRO A 3 -0.64 45.82 24.41
N ASN A 4 -1.56 45.03 23.84
CA ASN A 4 -2.73 44.53 24.56
C ASN A 4 -2.86 43.00 24.36
N PRO A 5 -2.92 42.17 25.43
CA PRO A 5 -2.77 40.72 25.31
C PRO A 5 -4.11 39.97 25.32
N LYS A 6 -4.26 38.98 24.43
CA LYS A 6 -5.27 37.90 24.57
C LYS A 6 -4.67 36.56 24.17
N GLY A 7 -3.90 35.97 25.07
CA GLY A 7 -3.60 34.54 25.02
C GLY A 7 -4.82 33.74 25.47
N SER A 8 -5.19 32.71 24.71
CA SER A 8 -6.21 31.74 25.11
C SER A 8 -5.54 30.40 25.40
N THR A 9 -5.59 29.99 26.66
CA THR A 9 -5.01 28.74 27.15
C THR A 9 -5.80 27.53 26.59
N PRO A 10 -5.14 26.42 26.17
CA PRO A 10 -5.85 25.23 25.72
C PRO A 10 -6.56 24.54 26.88
N GLY A 11 -7.84 24.21 26.70
CA GLY A 11 -8.63 23.45 27.67
C GLY A 11 -8.19 21.98 27.76
N LEU A 12 -8.26 21.42 28.96
CA LEU A 12 -7.93 20.02 29.25
C LEU A 12 -8.91 19.05 28.56
N LEU A 13 -8.38 18.03 27.88
CA LEU A 13 -9.18 16.93 27.33
C LEU A 13 -9.66 15.98 28.45
N PRO A 14 -10.97 15.69 28.57
CA PRO A 14 -11.45 14.67 29.49
C PRO A 14 -11.04 13.27 28.99
N ARG A 15 -10.26 12.58 29.83
CA ARG A 15 -9.69 11.25 29.55
C ARG A 15 -10.67 10.15 29.98
N ASN A 16 -11.57 9.73 29.10
CA ASN A 16 -12.53 8.65 29.40
C ASN A 16 -12.21 7.38 28.59
N ASN A 17 -11.44 6.48 29.19
CA ASN A 17 -11.23 5.11 28.71
C ASN A 17 -11.98 4.15 29.64
N SER A 18 -13.16 3.70 29.22
CA SER A 18 -13.87 2.57 29.82
C SER A 18 -14.37 1.67 28.70
N ILE A 19 -13.55 0.69 28.32
CA ILE A 19 -13.96 -0.39 27.42
C ILE A 19 -14.75 -1.38 28.26
N ASP A 20 -16.06 -1.35 28.15
CA ASP A 20 -16.93 -2.33 28.81
C ASP A 20 -16.88 -3.66 28.03
N ARG A 21 -16.66 -4.77 28.76
CA ARG A 21 -16.48 -6.12 28.20
C ARG A 21 -17.51 -7.06 28.80
N SER A 22 -18.75 -6.96 28.31
CA SER A 22 -19.84 -7.85 28.68
C SER A 22 -19.65 -9.25 28.04
N LEU A 23 -18.96 -10.13 28.75
CA LEU A 23 -18.98 -11.57 28.46
C LEU A 23 -20.21 -12.21 29.14
N HIS A 24 -21.19 -12.60 28.34
CA HIS A 24 -22.27 -13.49 28.78
C HIS A 24 -22.17 -14.84 28.06
N PRO A 25 -22.14 -15.93 28.82
CA PRO A 25 -22.76 -17.19 28.44
C PRO A 25 -24.02 -17.44 29.27
N THR A 26 -24.98 -18.11 28.64
CA THR A 26 -26.26 -18.53 29.20
C THR A 26 -26.12 -19.74 30.12
N THR A 27 -26.79 -19.74 31.29
CA THR A 27 -27.49 -20.94 31.83
C THR A 27 -28.34 -20.61 33.07
N SER A 28 -29.63 -20.94 32.98
CA SER A 28 -30.56 -21.24 34.09
C SER A 28 -30.67 -22.78 34.21
N PRO A 29 -31.12 -23.44 35.33
CA PRO A 29 -32.40 -23.12 35.99
C PRO A 29 -32.59 -23.44 37.51
N GLN A 30 -33.73 -22.94 38.03
CA GLN A 30 -34.60 -23.49 39.11
C GLN A 30 -34.10 -23.65 40.56
N THR A 31 -34.76 -22.97 41.51
CA THR A 31 -35.55 -23.62 42.60
C THR A 31 -36.49 -22.66 43.35
N SER A 32 -37.73 -23.13 43.59
CA SER A 32 -38.73 -22.83 44.66
C SER A 32 -38.29 -21.97 45.87
N GLY A 33 -39.10 -21.11 46.51
CA GLY A 33 -40.56 -21.04 46.72
C GLY A 33 -40.94 -19.86 47.67
N PRO A 34 -42.20 -19.71 48.17
CA PRO A 34 -42.78 -18.39 48.45
C PRO A 34 -43.12 -18.04 49.93
N ALA A 35 -43.25 -16.73 50.25
CA ALA A 35 -44.05 -16.19 51.37
C ALA A 35 -44.38 -14.68 51.23
N GLN A 36 -45.56 -14.26 51.71
CA GLN A 36 -46.08 -12.88 51.93
C GLN A 36 -47.00 -12.91 53.20
N PRO A 37 -47.68 -11.84 53.62
CA PRO A 37 -47.27 -10.47 53.99
C PRO A 37 -47.43 -10.35 55.55
N PRO A 38 -48.23 -9.48 56.25
CA PRO A 38 -48.71 -8.09 56.04
C PRO A 38 -48.59 -7.14 57.28
N CYS A 39 -49.17 -5.94 57.14
CA CYS A 39 -49.63 -4.98 58.18
C CYS A 39 -48.60 -4.13 58.95
N ALA A 40 -48.92 -2.92 59.46
CA ALA A 40 -49.87 -1.85 59.06
C ALA A 40 -49.71 -0.67 60.06
N SER A 41 -49.81 0.60 59.62
CA SER A 41 -50.51 1.72 60.32
C SER A 41 -50.06 3.14 59.87
N SER A 42 -51.01 4.06 59.95
CA SER A 42 -50.94 5.54 59.80
C SER A 42 -52.25 6.08 60.46
N PRO A 43 -52.62 7.38 60.46
CA PRO A 43 -51.91 8.68 60.36
C PRO A 43 -52.31 9.54 61.61
N PRO A 44 -52.85 10.80 61.59
CA PRO A 44 -52.68 12.01 60.74
C PRO A 44 -52.53 13.37 61.49
N ALA A 45 -52.15 14.44 60.77
CA ALA A 45 -52.63 15.84 60.89
C ALA A 45 -52.07 16.65 59.69
N ALA A 46 -52.79 17.24 58.73
CA ALA A 46 -53.97 18.13 58.70
C ALA A 46 -53.64 19.65 58.79
N CYS A 47 -53.55 20.34 57.63
CA CYS A 47 -54.42 21.48 57.24
C CYS A 47 -54.10 22.02 55.82
N ALA A 48 -55.09 22.62 55.15
CA ALA A 48 -55.02 23.30 53.83
C ALA A 48 -55.45 24.79 54.01
N PRO A 49 -55.74 25.66 52.99
CA PRO A 49 -56.08 25.42 51.58
C PRO A 49 -55.50 26.40 50.52
N GLN A 50 -56.05 26.29 49.30
CA GLN A 50 -55.67 26.88 48.02
C GLN A 50 -55.84 28.41 47.87
N ALA A 51 -55.21 28.97 46.83
CA ALA A 51 -55.75 30.07 46.03
C ALA A 51 -55.32 29.92 44.55
N GLU A 52 -56.15 30.42 43.63
CA GLU A 52 -56.21 29.98 42.22
C GLU A 52 -56.08 31.17 41.25
N ARG A 53 -55.41 30.97 40.10
CA ARG A 53 -55.66 31.78 38.88
C ARG A 53 -55.18 31.08 37.59
N ALA A 54 -56.16 30.75 36.76
CA ALA A 54 -56.02 30.51 35.32
C ALA A 54 -55.62 31.83 34.59
N ARG A 55 -55.29 31.88 33.30
CA ARG A 55 -55.43 30.93 32.17
C ARG A 55 -54.47 31.41 31.04
N ASP A 56 -54.06 30.52 30.14
CA ASP A 56 -53.98 30.75 28.68
C ASP A 56 -53.48 29.47 27.99
N GLU A 57 -53.96 29.21 26.77
CA GLU A 57 -53.88 27.91 26.07
C GLU A 57 -52.79 27.87 24.96
N ASP A 58 -52.41 26.64 24.58
CA ASP A 58 -51.39 26.23 23.59
C ASP A 58 -51.66 26.71 22.12
N PRO A 59 -50.88 26.32 21.07
CA PRO A 59 -49.55 25.66 21.00
C PRO A 59 -48.54 26.34 20.03
N GLU A 60 -47.23 26.12 20.22
CA GLU A 60 -46.30 26.11 19.07
C GLU A 60 -45.36 24.89 19.07
N SER A 61 -45.55 24.06 18.05
CA SER A 61 -44.73 22.89 17.75
C SER A 61 -43.35 23.29 17.22
N GLY A 62 -42.36 23.42 18.10
CA GLY A 62 -40.96 23.53 17.70
C GLY A 62 -40.49 22.25 16.98
N PRO A 63 -39.80 22.36 15.82
CA PRO A 63 -39.51 21.20 14.98
C PRO A 63 -38.49 20.26 15.65
N HIS A 64 -38.73 18.95 15.50
CA HIS A 64 -37.72 17.93 15.74
C HIS A 64 -36.45 18.29 14.97
N SER A 65 -35.38 18.65 15.69
CA SER A 65 -34.05 18.71 15.11
C SER A 65 -33.60 17.28 14.84
N PRO A 66 -33.41 16.85 13.58
CA PRO A 66 -32.74 15.59 13.33
C PRO A 66 -31.30 15.77 13.78
N HIS A 67 -30.86 14.96 14.75
CA HIS A 67 -29.47 14.92 15.18
C HIS A 67 -28.61 14.19 14.11
N ASN A 68 -28.56 14.77 12.90
CA ASN A 68 -27.68 14.34 11.82
C ASN A 68 -26.24 14.68 12.21
N GLY A 69 -25.60 13.75 12.91
CA GLY A 69 -24.28 13.90 13.48
C GLY A 69 -23.53 12.59 13.72
N GLU A 70 -24.04 11.47 13.21
CA GLU A 70 -23.19 10.30 12.99
C GLU A 70 -22.11 10.69 11.98
N LYS A 71 -20.88 10.88 12.48
CA LYS A 71 -19.70 10.79 11.63
C LYS A 71 -19.68 9.35 11.14
N ASP A 72 -19.93 9.15 9.83
CA ASP A 72 -19.83 7.84 9.16
C ASP A 72 -18.60 7.09 9.68
N GLN A 73 -18.83 6.11 10.57
CA GLN A 73 -17.74 5.30 11.08
C GLN A 73 -17.30 4.40 9.93
N VAL A 74 -16.19 4.77 9.30
CA VAL A 74 -15.59 4.05 8.18
C VAL A 74 -15.30 2.62 8.62
N THR A 75 -16.27 1.74 8.36
CA THR A 75 -16.24 0.36 8.80
C THR A 75 -15.51 -0.46 7.76
N TYR A 76 -14.42 -1.11 8.16
CA TYR A 76 -13.63 -1.97 7.27
C TYR A 76 -14.18 -3.39 7.31
N PRO A 77 -14.37 -4.07 6.16
CA PRO A 77 -14.87 -5.44 6.14
C PRO A 77 -13.87 -6.47 6.68
N GLU A 78 -12.56 -6.15 6.76
CA GLU A 78 -11.48 -7.01 7.27
C GLU A 78 -11.35 -8.38 6.60
N GLY A 79 -12.04 -8.59 5.48
CA GLY A 79 -12.15 -9.88 4.79
C GLY A 79 -13.39 -9.96 3.91
N GLY A 80 -13.86 -11.19 3.68
CA GLY A 80 -14.93 -11.49 2.72
C GLY A 80 -14.43 -11.61 1.28
N LEU A 81 -15.27 -12.18 0.41
CA LEU A 81 -14.91 -12.51 -0.97
C LEU A 81 -14.46 -11.27 -1.75
N GLU A 82 -15.16 -10.13 -1.63
CA GLU A 82 -14.76 -8.90 -2.33
C GLU A 82 -13.40 -8.37 -1.89
N ALA A 83 -13.07 -8.38 -0.60
CA ALA A 83 -11.78 -7.88 -0.12
C ALA A 83 -10.62 -8.76 -0.61
N TRP A 84 -10.80 -10.09 -0.59
CA TRP A 84 -9.80 -11.03 -1.13
C TRP A 84 -9.69 -11.00 -2.65
N LEU A 85 -10.78 -10.71 -3.37
CA LEU A 85 -10.71 -10.41 -4.81
C LEU A 85 -9.90 -9.13 -5.08
N VAL A 86 -10.04 -8.08 -4.28
CA VAL A 86 -9.20 -6.86 -4.41
C VAL A 86 -7.73 -7.19 -4.11
N VAL A 87 -7.42 -8.03 -3.10
CA VAL A 87 -6.05 -8.52 -2.86
C VAL A 87 -5.50 -9.26 -4.08
N LEU A 88 -6.30 -10.13 -4.72
CA LEU A 88 -5.92 -10.82 -5.95
C LEU A 88 -5.72 -9.84 -7.13
N GLY A 89 -6.59 -8.84 -7.28
CA GLY A 89 -6.43 -7.78 -8.28
C GLY A 89 -5.13 -6.99 -8.12
N SER A 90 -4.83 -6.58 -6.88
CA SER A 90 -3.58 -5.91 -6.53
C SER A 90 -2.36 -6.82 -6.71
N PHE A 91 -2.47 -8.11 -6.39
CA PHE A 91 -1.43 -9.11 -6.68
C PHE A 91 -1.13 -9.16 -8.18
N LEU A 92 -2.14 -9.31 -9.05
CA LEU A 92 -1.95 -9.36 -10.51
C LEU A 92 -1.36 -8.06 -11.06
N GLY A 93 -1.82 -6.90 -10.58
CA GLY A 93 -1.28 -5.59 -10.93
C GLY A 93 0.19 -5.44 -10.51
N MET A 94 0.54 -5.84 -9.28
CA MET A 94 1.93 -5.83 -8.81
C MET A 94 2.82 -6.84 -9.54
N THR A 95 2.31 -8.01 -9.92
CA THR A 95 3.00 -8.99 -10.77
C THR A 95 3.39 -8.37 -12.11
N ALA A 96 2.51 -7.60 -12.76
CA ALA A 96 2.85 -6.88 -13.98
C ALA A 96 3.85 -5.73 -13.71
N SER A 97 3.53 -4.80 -12.81
CA SER A 97 4.35 -3.61 -12.50
C SER A 97 5.78 -3.95 -12.04
N PHE A 98 5.92 -4.76 -10.99
CA PHE A 98 7.24 -5.17 -10.51
C PHE A 98 7.86 -6.25 -11.39
N GLY A 99 7.08 -7.07 -12.09
CA GLY A 99 7.61 -8.02 -13.06
C GLY A 99 8.38 -7.30 -14.17
N TYR A 100 7.84 -6.20 -14.69
CA TYR A 100 8.52 -5.35 -15.67
C TYR A 100 9.80 -4.72 -15.10
N MET A 101 9.70 -4.15 -13.89
CA MET A 101 10.84 -3.54 -13.21
C MET A 101 11.99 -4.53 -12.93
N ASN A 102 11.70 -5.76 -12.50
CA ASN A 102 12.72 -6.78 -12.26
C ASN A 102 13.30 -7.37 -13.55
N THR A 103 12.70 -7.07 -14.71
CA THR A 103 13.19 -7.48 -16.04
C THR A 103 14.21 -6.50 -16.62
N ILE A 104 14.42 -5.33 -15.98
CA ILE A 104 15.38 -4.29 -16.41
C ILE A 104 16.74 -4.86 -16.79
N GLY A 105 17.39 -5.65 -15.92
CA GLY A 105 18.75 -6.15 -16.18
C GLY A 105 18.84 -7.09 -17.40
N ILE A 106 17.75 -7.80 -17.72
CA ILE A 106 17.67 -8.66 -18.91
C ILE A 106 17.49 -7.81 -20.18
N TYR A 107 16.71 -6.72 -20.10
CA TYR A 107 16.60 -5.76 -21.19
C TYR A 107 17.89 -4.97 -21.41
N GLU A 108 18.56 -4.50 -20.36
CA GLU A 108 19.84 -3.79 -20.42
C GLU A 108 20.92 -4.66 -21.08
N ALA A 109 21.11 -5.89 -20.60
CA ALA A 109 22.10 -6.82 -21.15
C ALA A 109 21.86 -7.13 -22.64
N TYR A 110 20.60 -7.31 -23.04
CA TYR A 110 20.26 -7.54 -24.46
C TYR A 110 20.49 -6.29 -25.31
N LEU A 111 20.02 -5.12 -24.84
CA LEU A 111 20.14 -3.88 -25.61
C LEU A 111 21.60 -3.44 -25.78
N ASN A 112 22.42 -3.52 -24.72
CA ASN A 112 23.85 -3.23 -24.78
C ASN A 112 24.65 -4.18 -25.70
N THR A 113 24.12 -5.37 -26.01
CA THR A 113 24.76 -6.32 -26.94
C THR A 113 24.18 -6.30 -28.36
N ASN A 114 23.05 -5.63 -28.57
CA ASN A 114 22.31 -5.60 -29.84
C ASN A 114 22.09 -4.15 -30.31
N GLN A 115 20.86 -3.61 -30.17
CA GLN A 115 20.47 -2.31 -30.75
C GLN A 115 21.29 -1.12 -30.25
N LEU A 116 21.82 -1.19 -29.02
CA LEU A 116 22.52 -0.09 -28.34
C LEU A 116 24.01 -0.38 -28.13
N SER A 117 24.58 -1.37 -28.83
CA SER A 117 26.00 -1.76 -28.71
C SER A 117 27.02 -0.67 -29.00
N ASN A 118 26.61 0.40 -29.71
CA ASN A 118 27.46 1.55 -30.03
C ASN A 118 27.47 2.63 -28.93
N TYR A 119 26.68 2.46 -27.85
CA TYR A 119 26.59 3.42 -26.75
C TYR A 119 27.32 2.92 -25.51
N GLU A 120 27.85 3.86 -24.72
CA GLU A 120 28.44 3.55 -23.42
C GLU A 120 27.36 3.05 -22.44
N GLN A 121 27.68 2.05 -21.62
CA GLN A 121 26.74 1.47 -20.64
C GLN A 121 26.21 2.51 -19.63
N SER A 122 27.01 3.53 -19.30
CA SER A 122 26.55 4.66 -18.48
C SER A 122 25.43 5.48 -19.14
N THR A 123 25.44 5.55 -20.48
CA THR A 123 24.43 6.25 -21.27
C THR A 123 23.16 5.43 -21.38
N THR A 124 23.26 4.12 -21.66
CA THR A 124 22.07 3.25 -21.74
C THR A 124 21.39 3.08 -20.38
N GLY A 125 22.14 3.11 -19.27
CA GLY A 125 21.65 3.11 -17.90
C GLY A 125 20.64 4.23 -17.57
N TRP A 126 20.67 5.36 -18.29
CA TRP A 126 19.68 6.45 -18.11
C TRP A 126 18.26 6.04 -18.49
N VAL A 127 18.08 5.17 -19.48
CA VAL A 127 16.75 4.65 -19.88
C VAL A 127 16.07 3.95 -18.71
N PHE A 128 16.80 3.06 -18.06
CA PHE A 128 16.32 2.23 -16.96
C PHE A 128 16.18 3.04 -15.67
N SER A 129 17.13 3.94 -15.40
CA SER A 129 17.07 4.87 -14.27
C SER A 129 15.85 5.80 -14.35
N LEU A 130 15.53 6.33 -15.55
CA LEU A 130 14.36 7.16 -15.78
C LEU A 130 13.05 6.38 -15.57
N TYR A 131 13.00 5.13 -16.03
CA TYR A 131 11.86 4.23 -15.77
C TYR A 131 11.62 4.02 -14.27
N ILE A 132 12.67 3.69 -13.50
CA ILE A 132 12.56 3.48 -12.04
C ILE A 132 12.12 4.79 -11.36
N PHE A 133 12.78 5.91 -11.69
CA PHE A 133 12.45 7.21 -11.14
C PHE A 133 10.97 7.57 -11.35
N LEU A 134 10.46 7.49 -12.58
CA LEU A 134 9.06 7.83 -12.87
C LEU A 134 8.07 6.84 -12.26
N SER A 135 8.43 5.55 -12.16
CA SER A 135 7.60 4.52 -11.52
C SER A 135 7.25 4.86 -10.06
N PHE A 136 8.18 5.46 -9.31
CA PHE A 136 7.94 5.89 -7.92
C PHE A 136 7.55 7.36 -7.80
N PHE A 137 8.20 8.26 -8.53
CA PHE A 137 8.00 9.72 -8.41
C PHE A 137 6.58 10.14 -8.78
N CYS A 138 5.99 9.56 -9.83
CA CYS A 138 4.61 9.87 -10.21
C CYS A 138 3.59 9.47 -9.12
N GLY A 139 3.94 8.54 -8.22
CA GLY A 139 3.11 8.12 -7.08
C GLY A 139 2.71 9.27 -6.16
N VAL A 140 3.57 10.30 -6.02
CA VAL A 140 3.30 11.52 -5.25
C VAL A 140 2.05 12.26 -5.75
N GLN A 141 1.84 12.26 -7.07
CA GLN A 141 0.70 12.92 -7.72
C GLN A 141 -0.47 11.96 -7.94
N ILE A 142 -0.21 10.66 -8.13
CA ILE A 142 -1.23 9.64 -8.35
C ILE A 142 -2.01 9.33 -7.06
N GLY A 143 -1.37 9.39 -5.88
CA GLY A 143 -2.03 9.20 -4.58
C GLY A 143 -3.23 10.13 -4.34
N PRO A 144 -3.06 11.47 -4.38
CA PRO A 144 -4.17 12.42 -4.27
C PRO A 144 -5.26 12.24 -5.34
N ILE A 145 -4.90 11.84 -6.56
CA ILE A 145 -5.87 11.57 -7.62
C ILE A 145 -6.66 10.28 -7.32
N PHE A 146 -6.02 9.26 -6.76
CA PHE A 146 -6.68 8.03 -6.29
C PHE A 146 -7.68 8.34 -5.16
N ASP A 147 -7.30 9.17 -4.19
CA ASP A 147 -8.18 9.56 -3.08
C ASP A 147 -9.41 10.37 -3.56
N ALA A 148 -9.25 11.16 -4.64
CA ALA A 148 -10.31 12.02 -5.18
C ALA A 148 -11.18 11.35 -6.27
N LYS A 149 -10.65 10.42 -7.06
CA LYS A 149 -11.32 9.83 -8.25
C LYS A 149 -11.41 8.29 -8.23
N GLY A 150 -10.77 7.64 -7.27
CA GLY A 150 -10.71 6.19 -7.14
C GLY A 150 -9.75 5.48 -8.12
N PRO A 151 -9.58 4.16 -7.99
CA PRO A 151 -8.57 3.39 -8.73
C PRO A 151 -8.89 3.19 -10.20
N ARG A 152 -10.15 3.02 -10.60
CA ARG A 152 -10.51 2.40 -11.89
C ARG A 152 -9.89 3.11 -13.10
N LEU A 153 -9.97 4.43 -13.17
CA LEU A 153 -9.41 5.20 -14.28
C LEU A 153 -7.86 5.23 -14.25
N LEU A 154 -7.26 5.18 -13.07
CA LEU A 154 -5.80 5.14 -12.91
C LEU A 154 -5.24 3.79 -13.34
N VAL A 155 -5.80 2.68 -12.84
CA VAL A 155 -5.38 1.33 -13.25
C VAL A 155 -5.63 1.11 -14.73
N LEU A 156 -6.75 1.58 -15.29
CA LEU A 156 -7.05 1.44 -16.72
C LEU A 156 -6.05 2.22 -17.59
N SER A 157 -5.83 3.51 -17.29
CA SER A 157 -4.86 4.33 -18.03
C SER A 157 -3.44 3.79 -17.89
N GLY A 158 -3.01 3.42 -16.69
CA GLY A 158 -1.72 2.78 -16.45
C GLY A 158 -1.55 1.46 -17.21
N SER A 159 -2.60 0.65 -17.29
CA SER A 159 -2.61 -0.61 -18.05
C SER A 159 -2.42 -0.37 -19.55
N VAL A 160 -3.13 0.62 -20.12
CA VAL A 160 -2.97 0.99 -21.53
C VAL A 160 -1.56 1.51 -21.81
N LEU A 161 -1.01 2.39 -20.96
CA LEU A 161 0.33 2.93 -21.13
C LEU A 161 1.43 1.86 -20.98
N LEU A 162 1.31 0.96 -19.99
CA LEU A 162 2.28 -0.12 -19.77
C LEU A 162 2.24 -1.16 -20.91
N LEU A 163 1.05 -1.52 -21.41
CA LEU A 163 0.93 -2.39 -22.58
C LEU A 163 1.49 -1.73 -23.84
N LEU A 164 1.17 -0.44 -24.07
CA LEU A 164 1.69 0.31 -25.20
C LEU A 164 3.23 0.40 -25.14
N SER A 165 3.81 0.61 -23.96
CA SER A 165 5.26 0.54 -23.72
C SER A 165 5.84 -0.80 -24.19
N ILE A 166 5.29 -1.93 -23.71
CA ILE A 166 5.82 -3.26 -24.01
C ILE A 166 5.66 -3.62 -25.50
N PHE A 167 4.52 -3.31 -26.12
CA PHE A 167 4.27 -3.63 -27.53
C PHE A 167 5.08 -2.74 -28.49
N LEU A 168 5.30 -1.46 -28.17
CA LEU A 168 6.16 -0.57 -28.97
C LEU A 168 7.65 -0.93 -28.82
N MET A 169 8.08 -1.43 -27.66
CA MET A 169 9.49 -1.80 -27.41
C MET A 169 10.03 -2.82 -28.42
N GLY A 170 9.17 -3.71 -28.94
CA GLY A 170 9.53 -4.67 -30.00
C GLY A 170 9.79 -4.05 -31.37
N VAL A 171 9.60 -2.73 -31.54
CA VAL A 171 9.83 -1.97 -32.79
C VAL A 171 10.91 -0.89 -32.61
N CYS A 172 11.31 -0.58 -31.37
CA CYS A 172 12.34 0.41 -31.06
C CYS A 172 13.74 0.00 -31.58
N THR A 173 14.39 0.89 -32.34
CA THR A 173 15.79 0.79 -32.78
C THR A 173 16.69 1.78 -32.04
N GLU A 174 16.39 3.07 -32.15
CA GLU A 174 17.20 4.16 -31.57
C GLU A 174 17.07 4.32 -30.06
N TYR A 175 18.15 4.83 -29.43
CA TYR A 175 18.21 5.20 -28.00
C TYR A 175 17.02 6.05 -27.53
N TRP A 176 16.65 7.09 -28.28
CA TRP A 176 15.56 7.99 -27.90
C TRP A 176 14.19 7.30 -27.89
N HIS A 177 13.98 6.28 -28.73
CA HIS A 177 12.77 5.46 -28.67
C HIS A 177 12.68 4.75 -27.32
N PHE A 178 13.78 4.18 -26.81
CA PHE A 178 13.79 3.51 -25.52
C PHE A 178 13.59 4.49 -24.35
N ILE A 179 14.16 5.70 -24.41
CA ILE A 179 13.89 6.77 -23.42
C ILE A 179 12.39 7.06 -23.31
N ILE A 180 11.68 7.24 -24.44
CA ILE A 180 10.25 7.58 -24.43
C ILE A 180 9.39 6.35 -24.11
N VAL A 181 9.64 5.21 -24.75
CA VAL A 181 8.79 4.01 -24.67
C VAL A 181 9.04 3.22 -23.38
N PHE A 182 10.30 2.92 -23.05
CA PHE A 182 10.64 2.20 -21.82
C PHE A 182 10.63 3.15 -20.63
N GLY A 183 11.43 4.23 -20.70
CA GLY A 183 11.60 5.21 -19.62
C GLY A 183 10.30 5.90 -19.22
N ILE A 184 9.78 6.77 -20.08
CA ILE A 184 8.64 7.64 -19.75
C ILE A 184 7.32 6.86 -19.73
N LEU A 185 6.96 6.26 -20.86
CA LEU A 185 5.65 5.61 -21.03
C LEU A 185 5.52 4.38 -20.12
N GLY A 186 6.57 3.56 -20.03
CA GLY A 186 6.63 2.44 -19.10
C GLY A 186 6.58 2.89 -17.63
N GLY A 187 7.39 3.88 -17.23
CA GLY A 187 7.47 4.33 -15.84
C GLY A 187 6.17 4.94 -15.34
N VAL A 188 5.56 5.84 -16.12
CA VAL A 188 4.25 6.45 -15.80
C VAL A 188 3.15 5.37 -15.77
N GLY A 189 3.15 4.44 -16.73
CA GLY A 189 2.21 3.30 -16.77
C GLY A 189 2.31 2.41 -15.53
N THR A 190 3.53 2.01 -15.16
CA THR A 190 3.81 1.24 -13.93
C THR A 190 3.31 1.95 -12.68
N SER A 191 3.58 3.25 -12.55
CA SER A 191 3.16 4.04 -11.38
C SER A 191 1.63 4.10 -11.23
N LEU A 192 0.91 4.30 -12.34
CA LEU A 192 -0.56 4.36 -12.41
C LEU A 192 -1.26 3.04 -12.06
N ILE A 193 -0.57 1.90 -12.15
CA ILE A 193 -1.06 0.60 -11.68
C ILE A 193 -0.64 0.37 -10.22
N PHE A 194 0.64 0.57 -9.90
CA PHE A 194 1.23 0.26 -8.60
C PHE A 194 0.59 1.05 -7.46
N THR A 195 0.49 2.38 -7.57
CA THR A 195 -0.02 3.21 -6.47
C THR A 195 -1.48 2.87 -6.12
N PRO A 196 -2.43 2.76 -7.07
CA PRO A 196 -3.79 2.29 -6.77
C PRO A 196 -3.86 0.85 -6.24
N ALA A 197 -2.99 -0.05 -6.72
CA ALA A 197 -2.94 -1.43 -6.25
C ALA A 197 -2.54 -1.54 -4.77
N VAL A 198 -1.62 -0.69 -4.28
CA VAL A 198 -1.31 -0.58 -2.84
C VAL A 198 -2.44 0.09 -2.07
N SER A 199 -2.90 1.27 -2.53
CA SER A 199 -3.83 2.10 -1.77
C SER A 199 -5.22 1.48 -1.61
N SER A 200 -5.72 0.76 -2.61
CA SER A 200 -7.01 0.09 -2.56
C SER A 200 -7.13 -0.93 -1.43
N LEU A 201 -6.06 -1.64 -1.07
CA LEU A 201 -6.05 -2.59 0.05
C LEU A 201 -6.39 -1.91 1.39
N GLY A 202 -5.94 -0.67 1.56
CA GLY A 202 -6.24 0.15 2.73
C GLY A 202 -7.71 0.57 2.86
N HIS A 203 -8.54 0.35 1.84
CA HIS A 203 -9.99 0.62 1.88
C HIS A 203 -10.81 -0.59 2.37
N PHE A 204 -10.19 -1.78 2.43
CA PHE A 204 -10.84 -3.04 2.84
C PHE A 204 -10.28 -3.60 4.16
N PHE A 205 -9.00 -3.34 4.45
CA PHE A 205 -8.32 -3.82 5.66
C PHE A 205 -7.71 -2.67 6.44
N PHE A 206 -8.02 -2.59 7.73
CA PHE A 206 -7.41 -1.68 8.70
C PHE A 206 -6.58 -2.45 9.74
N VAL A 207 -7.11 -3.57 10.27
CA VAL A 207 -6.42 -4.47 11.20
C VAL A 207 -5.42 -5.34 10.41
N ASN A 208 -5.88 -6.18 9.48
CA ASN A 208 -5.05 -7.13 8.74
C ASN A 208 -4.36 -6.52 7.50
N ARG A 209 -4.08 -5.20 7.55
CA ARG A 209 -3.64 -4.42 6.37
C ARG A 209 -2.24 -4.78 5.92
N ALA A 210 -1.30 -5.05 6.84
CA ALA A 210 0.08 -5.35 6.46
C ALA A 210 0.20 -6.76 5.87
N ASN A 211 -0.56 -7.74 6.35
CA ASN A 211 -0.67 -9.06 5.75
C ASN A 211 -1.30 -8.99 4.35
N ALA A 212 -2.42 -8.28 4.17
CA ALA A 212 -3.04 -8.09 2.85
C ALA A 212 -2.09 -7.40 1.85
N THR A 213 -1.35 -6.38 2.31
CA THR A 213 -0.34 -5.69 1.51
C THR A 213 0.84 -6.60 1.17
N GLY A 214 1.32 -7.41 2.12
CA GLY A 214 2.42 -8.36 1.92
C GLY A 214 2.07 -9.48 0.94
N ILE A 215 0.83 -10.00 0.99
CA ILE A 215 0.32 -10.97 0.00
C ILE A 215 0.31 -10.34 -1.40
N ALA A 216 -0.25 -9.15 -1.57
CA ALA A 216 -0.24 -8.48 -2.87
C ALA A 216 1.19 -8.19 -3.37
N ALA A 217 2.08 -7.73 -2.48
CA ALA A 217 3.47 -7.42 -2.80
C ALA A 217 4.30 -8.65 -3.22
N ALA A 218 3.95 -9.85 -2.72
CA ALA A 218 4.56 -11.11 -3.15
C ALA A 218 4.30 -11.41 -4.64
N GLY A 219 3.19 -10.93 -5.21
CA GLY A 219 2.94 -10.99 -6.66
C GLY A 219 4.04 -10.32 -7.47
N GLY A 220 4.57 -9.19 -6.96
CA GLY A 220 5.71 -8.53 -7.58
C GLY A 220 6.99 -9.37 -7.62
N SER A 221 7.22 -10.22 -6.62
CA SER A 221 8.35 -11.17 -6.63
C SER A 221 8.10 -12.35 -7.57
N VAL A 222 6.86 -12.86 -7.64
CA VAL A 222 6.47 -13.89 -8.61
C VAL A 222 6.69 -13.39 -10.04
N GLY A 223 6.28 -12.16 -10.36
CA GLY A 223 6.59 -11.51 -11.64
C GLY A 223 8.10 -11.37 -11.88
N GLY A 224 8.85 -10.94 -10.86
CA GLY A 224 10.30 -10.81 -10.93
C GLY A 224 11.09 -12.11 -11.06
N ILE A 225 10.47 -13.28 -10.83
CA ILE A 225 11.05 -14.58 -11.14
C ILE A 225 10.64 -15.03 -12.55
N ILE A 226 9.35 -14.93 -12.88
CA ILE A 226 8.80 -15.45 -14.14
C ILE A 226 9.36 -14.71 -15.36
N PHE A 227 9.28 -13.37 -15.39
CA PHE A 227 9.56 -12.63 -16.63
C PHE A 227 11.04 -12.58 -17.04
N PRO A 228 12.01 -12.41 -16.13
CA PRO A 228 13.43 -12.48 -16.49
C PRO A 228 13.83 -13.84 -17.08
N LEU A 229 13.42 -14.94 -16.43
CA LEU A 229 13.70 -16.31 -16.91
C LEU A 229 13.00 -16.60 -18.24
N MET A 230 11.75 -16.15 -18.37
CA MET A 230 10.98 -16.28 -19.61
C MET A 230 11.70 -15.57 -20.76
N LEU A 231 12.07 -14.29 -20.62
CA LEU A 231 12.78 -13.55 -21.66
C LEU A 231 14.13 -14.15 -22.01
N GLN A 232 14.94 -14.54 -21.01
CA GLN A 232 16.23 -15.20 -21.22
C GLN A 232 16.08 -16.45 -22.09
N SER A 233 14.99 -17.21 -21.92
CA SER A 233 14.68 -18.39 -22.73
C SER A 233 14.05 -18.09 -24.10
N LEU A 234 13.39 -16.94 -24.26
CA LEU A 234 12.68 -16.53 -25.48
C LEU A 234 13.58 -15.78 -26.47
N PHE A 235 14.47 -14.89 -26.01
CA PHE A 235 15.38 -14.13 -26.86
C PHE A 235 16.12 -14.98 -27.90
N PRO A 236 16.76 -16.12 -27.56
CA PRO A 236 17.42 -16.97 -28.56
C PRO A 236 16.47 -17.79 -29.45
N LYS A 237 15.19 -17.93 -29.08
CA LYS A 237 14.21 -18.77 -29.80
C LYS A 237 13.33 -18.00 -30.77
N VAL A 238 12.91 -16.78 -30.40
CA VAL A 238 11.95 -15.96 -31.17
C VAL A 238 12.44 -14.53 -31.42
N GLY A 239 13.58 -14.14 -30.87
CA GLY A 239 14.14 -12.79 -30.98
C GLY A 239 13.43 -11.73 -30.12
N TRP A 240 14.04 -10.56 -30.03
CA TRP A 240 13.58 -9.41 -29.23
C TRP A 240 12.10 -9.05 -29.43
N ALA A 241 11.71 -8.84 -30.69
CA ALA A 241 10.41 -8.29 -31.05
C ALA A 241 9.25 -9.23 -30.69
N TRP A 242 9.44 -10.56 -30.76
CA TRP A 242 8.41 -11.51 -30.35
C TRP A 242 8.47 -11.83 -28.86
N ALA A 243 9.66 -11.87 -28.23
CA ALA A 243 9.78 -12.08 -26.79
C ALA A 243 9.08 -10.97 -25.99
N THR A 244 9.28 -9.70 -26.37
CA THR A 244 8.58 -8.54 -25.79
C THR A 244 7.06 -8.59 -26.02
N ARG A 245 6.60 -8.99 -27.21
CA ARG A 245 5.16 -9.18 -27.49
C ARG A 245 4.52 -10.30 -26.67
N ILE A 246 5.21 -11.44 -26.49
CA ILE A 246 4.74 -12.54 -25.64
C ILE A 246 4.58 -12.08 -24.20
N GLN A 247 5.55 -11.31 -23.68
CA GLN A 247 5.40 -10.66 -22.38
C GLN A 247 4.19 -9.71 -22.34
N GLY A 248 3.99 -8.89 -23.38
CA GLY A 248 2.83 -8.00 -23.53
C GLY A 248 1.48 -8.73 -23.48
N PHE A 249 1.36 -9.92 -24.10
CA PHE A 249 0.14 -10.73 -24.03
C PHE A 249 -0.12 -11.32 -22.63
N ILE A 250 0.92 -11.75 -21.91
CA ILE A 250 0.77 -12.23 -20.53
C ILE A 250 0.37 -11.05 -19.62
N PHE A 251 1.01 -9.91 -19.78
CA PHE A 251 0.68 -8.67 -19.09
C PHE A 251 -0.76 -8.23 -19.37
N LEU A 252 -1.25 -8.36 -20.60
CA LEU A 252 -2.64 -8.06 -20.96
C LEU A 252 -3.62 -8.89 -20.12
N GLY A 253 -3.36 -10.20 -19.97
CA GLY A 253 -4.18 -11.07 -19.10
C GLY A 253 -4.14 -10.65 -17.62
N LEU A 254 -2.95 -10.38 -17.08
CA LEU A 254 -2.78 -9.93 -15.70
C LEU A 254 -3.48 -8.58 -15.44
N LEU A 255 -3.35 -7.63 -16.37
CA LEU A 255 -3.91 -6.29 -16.26
C LEU A 255 -5.43 -6.27 -16.48
N ILE A 256 -5.99 -7.13 -17.34
CA ILE A 256 -7.44 -7.35 -17.41
C ILE A 256 -7.94 -7.84 -16.05
N GLY A 257 -7.29 -8.84 -15.44
CA GLY A 257 -7.61 -9.29 -14.09
C GLY A 257 -7.54 -8.18 -13.05
N ALA A 258 -6.46 -7.38 -13.05
CA ALA A 258 -6.29 -6.24 -12.15
C ALA A 258 -7.41 -5.19 -12.31
N ASN A 259 -7.79 -4.84 -13.55
CA ASN A 259 -8.85 -3.86 -13.81
C ASN A 259 -10.25 -4.33 -13.37
N LEU A 260 -10.54 -5.62 -13.51
CA LEU A 260 -11.83 -6.20 -13.11
C LEU A 260 -11.95 -6.36 -11.58
N LEU A 261 -10.83 -6.66 -10.92
CA LEU A 261 -10.80 -7.02 -9.49
C LEU A 261 -10.49 -5.83 -8.57
N ILE A 262 -9.66 -4.86 -8.97
CA ILE A 262 -9.35 -3.68 -8.14
C ILE A 262 -10.57 -2.75 -8.08
N LYS A 263 -11.14 -2.61 -6.89
CA LYS A 263 -12.26 -1.72 -6.58
C LYS A 263 -11.85 -0.75 -5.47
N SER A 264 -12.55 0.39 -5.36
CA SER A 264 -12.58 1.19 -4.12
C SER A 264 -13.96 1.08 -3.50
N ARG A 265 -13.99 1.08 -2.16
CA ARG A 265 -15.22 1.10 -1.36
C ARG A 265 -15.47 2.46 -0.69
N LEU A 266 -14.42 3.23 -0.37
CA LEU A 266 -14.59 4.52 0.30
C LEU A 266 -15.20 5.55 -0.68
N PRO A 267 -16.21 6.33 -0.24
CA PRO A 267 -16.77 7.39 -1.06
C PRO A 267 -15.69 8.47 -1.31
N PRO A 268 -15.62 9.05 -2.52
CA PRO A 268 -14.72 10.16 -2.80
C PRO A 268 -14.98 11.32 -1.83
N LYS A 269 -13.93 11.88 -1.21
CA LYS A 269 -14.08 13.04 -0.33
C LYS A 269 -14.62 14.23 -1.12
N PRO A 270 -15.81 14.79 -0.79
CA PRO A 270 -16.30 16.00 -1.44
C PRO A 270 -15.32 17.14 -1.20
N GLY A 271 -14.79 17.75 -2.27
CA GLY A 271 -13.77 18.81 -2.18
C GLY A 271 -12.34 18.33 -1.89
N GLY A 272 -12.04 17.03 -2.03
CA GLY A 272 -10.67 16.51 -1.92
C GLY A 272 -9.71 17.16 -2.92
N SER A 273 -8.63 17.77 -2.44
CA SER A 273 -7.56 18.33 -3.28
C SER A 273 -6.87 17.23 -4.08
N VAL A 274 -6.79 17.40 -5.40
CA VAL A 274 -5.95 16.57 -6.29
C VAL A 274 -4.47 16.95 -6.24
N LEU A 275 -4.11 18.06 -5.57
CA LEU A 275 -2.72 18.48 -5.38
C LEU A 275 -2.14 17.89 -4.08
N PRO A 276 -0.89 17.42 -4.08
CA PRO A 276 -0.23 16.90 -2.88
C PRO A 276 -0.04 18.00 -1.82
N ASP A 277 -0.52 17.76 -0.60
CA ASP A 277 -0.36 18.70 0.52
C ASP A 277 0.94 18.45 1.29
N PHE A 278 1.99 19.19 0.91
CA PHE A 278 3.30 19.17 1.57
C PHE A 278 3.26 19.62 3.05
N ARG A 279 2.15 20.16 3.57
CA ARG A 279 2.01 20.49 4.99
C ARG A 279 2.11 19.26 5.90
N ILE A 280 1.88 18.05 5.37
CA ILE A 280 2.05 16.80 6.12
C ILE A 280 3.47 16.63 6.69
N PHE A 281 4.50 17.17 6.00
CA PHE A 281 5.90 17.16 6.48
C PHE A 281 6.14 18.01 7.74
N ARG A 282 5.16 18.82 8.18
CA ARG A 282 5.21 19.48 9.50
C ARG A 282 4.99 18.50 10.65
N GLN A 283 4.49 17.29 10.40
CA GLN A 283 4.37 16.25 11.41
C GLN A 283 5.73 15.53 11.55
N PRO A 284 6.43 15.64 12.70
CA PRO A 284 7.81 15.15 12.82
C PRO A 284 7.91 13.64 12.65
N ALA A 285 6.90 12.88 13.10
CA ALA A 285 6.86 11.43 12.91
C ALA A 285 6.80 11.03 11.42
N PHE A 286 6.01 11.75 10.61
CA PHE A 286 5.91 11.48 9.17
C PHE A 286 7.19 11.89 8.43
N LEU A 287 7.77 13.05 8.78
CA LEU A 287 9.03 13.53 8.22
C LEU A 287 10.19 12.56 8.52
N LEU A 288 10.36 12.15 9.78
CA LEU A 288 11.41 11.21 10.19
C LEU A 288 11.22 9.83 9.56
N ALA A 289 9.98 9.33 9.46
CA ALA A 289 9.70 8.08 8.74
C ALA A 289 10.08 8.18 7.25
N THR A 290 9.71 9.29 6.58
CA THR A 290 10.03 9.48 5.16
C THR A 290 11.54 9.57 4.91
N ILE A 291 12.27 10.31 5.75
CA ILE A 291 13.74 10.39 5.68
C ILE A 291 14.37 9.01 5.96
N GLY A 292 13.85 8.27 6.93
CA GLY A 292 14.29 6.90 7.23
C GLY A 292 14.10 5.95 6.05
N THR A 293 12.91 5.95 5.42
CA THR A 293 12.63 5.15 4.22
C THR A 293 13.54 5.54 3.05
N TYR A 294 13.81 6.84 2.85
CA TYR A 294 14.74 7.30 1.81
C TYR A 294 16.14 6.67 1.97
N PHE A 295 16.72 6.70 3.18
CA PHE A 295 18.02 6.07 3.43
C PHE A 295 17.96 4.52 3.38
N LEU A 296 16.82 3.92 3.72
CA LEU A 296 16.63 2.47 3.64
C LEU A 296 16.68 1.99 2.18
N GLU A 297 16.06 2.70 1.24
CA GLU A 297 16.12 2.36 -0.20
C GLU A 297 17.56 2.37 -0.73
N TRP A 298 18.39 3.35 -0.34
CA TRP A 298 19.83 3.36 -0.67
C TRP A 298 20.54 2.12 -0.12
N GLY A 299 20.25 1.73 1.12
CA GLY A 299 20.79 0.51 1.73
C GLY A 299 20.29 -0.79 1.09
N LEU A 300 19.15 -0.77 0.39
CA LEU A 300 18.53 -1.94 -0.24
C LEU A 300 19.06 -2.19 -1.67
N PHE A 301 19.20 -1.14 -2.50
CA PHE A 301 19.64 -1.29 -3.89
C PHE A 301 21.15 -1.58 -4.05
N VAL A 302 21.97 -1.15 -3.10
CA VAL A 302 23.43 -1.33 -3.18
C VAL A 302 23.84 -2.81 -3.05
N PRO A 303 23.44 -3.58 -2.02
CA PRO A 303 23.69 -5.02 -1.97
C PRO A 303 23.08 -5.76 -3.17
N LEU A 304 21.85 -5.41 -3.57
CA LEU A 304 21.15 -5.99 -4.71
C LEU A 304 21.95 -5.92 -6.02
N THR A 305 22.58 -4.78 -6.28
CA THR A 305 23.36 -4.54 -7.49
C THR A 305 24.71 -5.26 -7.47
N TYR A 306 25.42 -5.22 -6.32
CA TYR A 306 26.82 -5.66 -6.25
C TYR A 306 27.03 -7.08 -5.74
N LEU A 307 25.99 -7.79 -5.25
CA LEU A 307 26.09 -9.14 -4.66
C LEU A 307 26.84 -10.14 -5.55
N VAL A 308 26.52 -10.20 -6.84
CA VAL A 308 27.13 -11.17 -7.78
C VAL A 308 28.57 -10.78 -8.12
N SER A 309 28.84 -9.50 -8.41
CA SER A 309 30.19 -9.02 -8.69
C SER A 309 31.13 -9.28 -7.50
N TYR A 310 30.64 -9.10 -6.28
CA TYR A 310 31.34 -9.42 -5.04
C TYR A 310 31.59 -10.93 -4.87
N ALA A 311 30.58 -11.77 -5.11
CA ALA A 311 30.71 -13.22 -5.06
C ALA A 311 31.68 -13.80 -6.11
N LEU A 312 31.79 -13.15 -7.28
CA LEU A 312 32.76 -13.51 -8.32
C LEU A 312 34.19 -13.06 -7.95
N GLN A 313 34.38 -11.84 -7.41
CA GLN A 313 35.71 -11.33 -7.04
C GLN A 313 36.34 -12.07 -5.86
N THR A 314 35.54 -12.51 -4.88
CA THR A 314 36.05 -13.23 -3.70
C THR A 314 36.54 -14.65 -4.00
N GLY A 315 36.16 -15.24 -5.14
CA GLY A 315 36.57 -16.59 -5.55
C GLY A 315 36.10 -17.72 -4.61
N ALA A 316 35.29 -17.42 -3.59
CA ALA A 316 34.88 -18.36 -2.55
C ALA A 316 33.84 -19.40 -3.01
N MET A 317 33.29 -19.24 -4.22
CA MET A 317 32.23 -20.07 -4.79
C MET A 317 32.33 -20.11 -6.32
N THR A 318 31.73 -21.12 -6.94
CA THR A 318 31.76 -21.29 -8.39
C THR A 318 30.94 -20.21 -9.09
N GLU A 319 31.35 -19.77 -10.29
CA GLU A 319 30.64 -18.72 -11.05
C GLU A 319 29.15 -19.07 -11.25
N ALA A 320 28.86 -20.35 -11.53
CA ALA A 320 27.48 -20.85 -11.65
C ALA A 320 26.66 -20.67 -10.37
N PHE A 321 27.27 -20.81 -9.19
CA PHE A 321 26.61 -20.57 -7.91
C PHE A 321 26.48 -19.06 -7.61
N SER A 322 27.48 -18.25 -7.97
CA SER A 322 27.40 -16.78 -7.86
C SER A 322 26.22 -16.20 -8.64
N PHE A 323 25.92 -16.72 -9.84
CA PHE A 323 24.72 -16.34 -10.59
C PHE A 323 23.41 -16.87 -9.96
N GLN A 324 23.44 -18.02 -9.27
CA GLN A 324 22.28 -18.53 -8.53
C GLN A 324 21.91 -17.67 -7.31
N LEU A 325 22.82 -16.86 -6.77
CA LEU A 325 22.54 -15.95 -5.65
C LEU A 325 21.38 -14.98 -5.96
N ILE A 326 21.22 -14.51 -7.20
CA ILE A 326 20.08 -13.66 -7.59
C ILE A 326 18.75 -14.43 -7.47
N ALA A 327 18.72 -15.69 -7.91
CA ALA A 327 17.53 -16.54 -7.81
C ALA A 327 17.17 -16.82 -6.33
N ILE A 328 18.18 -17.11 -5.50
CA ILE A 328 18.03 -17.29 -4.05
C ILE A 328 17.53 -15.98 -3.39
N PHE A 329 18.08 -14.83 -3.78
CA PHE A 329 17.66 -13.52 -3.28
C PHE A 329 16.20 -13.22 -3.64
N ASN A 330 15.78 -13.46 -4.89
CA ASN A 330 14.39 -13.23 -5.33
C ASN A 330 13.40 -14.21 -4.69
N ALA A 331 13.79 -15.47 -4.46
CA ALA A 331 13.01 -16.42 -3.67
C ALA A 331 12.87 -15.95 -2.21
N GLY A 332 13.97 -15.51 -1.59
CA GLY A 332 13.98 -14.88 -0.26
C GLY A 332 13.12 -13.62 -0.18
N SER A 333 13.15 -12.78 -1.21
CA SER A 333 12.31 -11.57 -1.34
C SER A 333 10.82 -11.89 -1.36
N SER A 334 10.42 -13.02 -1.96
CA SER A 334 9.03 -13.48 -1.96
C SER A 334 8.52 -13.72 -0.54
N LEU A 335 9.30 -14.43 0.29
CA LEU A 335 8.99 -14.61 1.71
C LEU A 335 9.15 -13.30 2.51
N GLY A 336 10.17 -12.50 2.20
CA GLY A 336 10.47 -11.22 2.83
C GLY A 336 9.44 -10.11 2.57
N ARG A 337 8.57 -10.25 1.57
CA ARG A 337 7.42 -9.35 1.37
C ARG A 337 6.18 -9.78 2.16
N TRP A 338 5.96 -11.09 2.32
CA TRP A 338 4.81 -11.61 3.06
C TRP A 338 5.04 -11.67 4.58
N ALA A 339 6.13 -12.29 5.02
CA ALA A 339 6.34 -12.61 6.44
C ALA A 339 6.44 -11.36 7.34
N PRO A 340 7.17 -10.28 6.98
CA PRO A 340 7.11 -9.02 7.72
C PRO A 340 5.74 -8.37 7.71
N GLY A 341 4.97 -8.49 6.62
CA GLY A 341 3.58 -8.03 6.56
C GLY A 341 2.69 -8.74 7.61
N TYR A 342 2.80 -10.07 7.69
CA TYR A 342 2.09 -10.86 8.69
C TYR A 342 2.54 -10.57 10.13
N LEU A 343 3.84 -10.38 10.35
CA LEU A 343 4.41 -10.03 11.67
C LEU A 343 4.02 -8.60 12.10
N ALA A 344 3.93 -7.65 11.17
CA ALA A 344 3.61 -6.25 11.42
C ALA A 344 2.19 -6.03 11.96
N ASP A 345 1.22 -6.86 11.57
CA ASP A 345 -0.14 -6.80 12.14
C ASP A 345 -0.22 -7.43 13.55
N LYS A 346 0.76 -8.23 13.98
CA LYS A 346 0.84 -8.80 15.35
C LYS A 346 1.71 -8.01 16.31
N PHE A 347 2.92 -7.65 15.89
CA PHE A 347 3.94 -7.03 16.75
C PHE A 347 4.00 -5.50 16.61
N GLY A 348 3.22 -4.93 15.69
CA GLY A 348 3.16 -3.51 15.41
C GLY A 348 4.06 -3.11 14.23
N ARG A 349 3.49 -2.34 13.29
CA ARG A 349 4.10 -2.01 12.00
C ARG A 349 5.49 -1.40 12.11
N TYR A 350 5.69 -0.43 13.00
CA TYR A 350 7.00 0.19 13.24
C TYR A 350 8.00 -0.74 13.92
N ASN A 351 7.57 -1.58 14.86
CA ASN A 351 8.45 -2.54 15.55
C ASN A 351 9.01 -3.56 14.56
N THR A 352 8.16 -4.09 13.68
CA THR A 352 8.60 -5.01 12.62
C THR A 352 9.51 -4.31 11.61
N MET A 353 9.20 -3.07 11.20
CA MET A 353 10.07 -2.29 10.31
C MET A 353 11.48 -2.07 10.90
N ILE A 354 11.57 -1.74 12.19
CA ILE A 354 12.86 -1.59 12.89
C ILE A 354 13.60 -2.93 12.92
N ALA A 355 12.92 -4.03 13.29
CA ALA A 355 13.53 -5.36 13.35
C ALA A 355 14.07 -5.83 11.98
N THR A 356 13.31 -5.63 10.89
CA THR A 356 13.78 -5.97 9.53
C THR A 356 14.91 -5.07 9.06
N THR A 357 14.91 -3.79 9.44
CA THR A 357 15.99 -2.84 9.10
C THR A 357 17.29 -3.22 9.80
N ILE A 358 17.23 -3.58 11.10
CA ILE A 358 18.39 -4.09 11.85
C ILE A 358 18.89 -5.39 11.22
N GLY A 359 18.00 -6.33 10.89
CA GLY A 359 18.38 -7.57 10.19
C GLY A 359 19.09 -7.32 8.86
N CYS A 360 18.56 -6.41 8.04
CA CYS A 360 19.19 -5.98 6.79
C CYS A 360 20.58 -5.41 7.04
N MET A 361 20.70 -4.44 7.96
CA MET A 361 21.98 -3.79 8.31
C MET A 361 23.02 -4.80 8.83
N THR A 362 22.64 -5.68 9.75
CA THR A 362 23.54 -6.73 10.28
C THR A 362 23.95 -7.72 9.19
N SER A 363 23.06 -8.10 8.27
CA SER A 363 23.43 -8.98 7.15
C SER A 363 24.36 -8.31 6.14
N SER A 364 24.13 -7.04 5.78
CA SER A 364 25.03 -6.30 4.87
C SER A 364 26.41 -6.08 5.49
N LEU A 365 26.49 -5.71 6.77
CA LEU A 365 27.75 -5.60 7.49
C LEU A 365 28.44 -6.96 7.64
N GLY A 366 27.70 -8.02 7.97
CA GLY A 366 28.25 -9.38 8.11
C GLY A 366 28.79 -9.96 6.79
N LEU A 367 28.26 -9.54 5.64
CA LEU A 367 28.72 -10.00 4.32
C LEU A 367 29.93 -9.22 3.78
N TRP A 368 30.06 -7.92 4.09
CA TRP A 368 31.06 -7.03 3.48
C TRP A 368 32.12 -6.48 4.44
N LEU A 369 31.95 -6.55 5.77
CA LEU A 369 33.02 -6.18 6.71
C LEU A 369 34.16 -7.23 6.80
N PRO A 370 33.94 -8.55 6.56
CA PRO A 370 35.02 -9.53 6.50
C PRO A 370 35.76 -9.61 5.15
N ALA A 371 35.49 -8.67 4.24
CA ALA A 371 36.00 -8.61 2.87
C ALA A 371 37.28 -7.78 2.75
#